data_AF-A0AAP8E1N5-F1
#
_entry.id   AF-A0AAP8E1N5-F1
#
_cell.length_a   1.000
_cell.length_b   1.000
_cell.length_c   1.000
_cell.angle_alpha   90.00
_cell.angle_beta   90.00
_cell.angle_gamma   90.00
#
_symmetry.space_group_name_H-M   'P 1'
#
loop_
_entity.id
_entity.type
_entity.pdbx_description
1 polymer ?
#
loop_
_entity_poly.entity_id
_entity_poly.type
_entity_poly.pdbx_seq_one_letter_code
_entity_poly.pdbx_strand_id
1 'polypeptide(L)'
;MQKGFLDAPVKLFPIYQPRCINCYKDKQYFFASHPIKLKDIEPTRVNIGVIPTLSPIWNADRLKRTLSNITVLGDNSFKFQPLNHMAKILSPFDIVLFGNGNHSSCAGIFEPKADIFIEEIIDFSSWYEEIYFDGTCFRHKCGKKLFYPIHNNIGIIFEIGRLIGKYNINLFNYVISNDD
;
A
#
# COMPACT_ATOMS: atom_id res chain seq x y z
N MET A 1 -22.37 -23.21 -3.59
CA MET A 1 -22.05 -21.85 -3.09
C MET A 1 -20.58 -21.81 -2.73
N GLN A 2 -19.80 -21.00 -3.43
CA GLN A 2 -18.35 -20.88 -3.25
C GLN A 2 -18.02 -20.33 -1.85
N LYS A 3 -17.52 -21.20 -0.98
CA LYS A 3 -16.69 -20.81 0.17
C LYS A 3 -15.25 -20.72 -0.34
N GLY A 4 -14.63 -19.56 -0.22
CA GLY A 4 -13.19 -19.43 -0.38
C GLY A 4 -12.74 -18.14 -1.07
N PHE A 5 -12.77 -17.01 -0.35
CA PHE A 5 -11.99 -15.81 -0.72
C PHE A 5 -11.66 -14.87 0.46
N LEU A 6 -11.97 -15.21 1.72
CA LEU A 6 -11.95 -14.22 2.82
C LEU A 6 -10.85 -14.38 3.89
N ASP A 7 -9.96 -15.38 3.83
CA ASP A 7 -9.02 -15.67 4.93
C ASP A 7 -7.53 -15.44 4.61
N ALA A 8 -7.18 -14.30 4.02
CA ALA A 8 -5.82 -13.76 4.08
C ALA A 8 -5.86 -12.24 4.01
N PRO A 9 -4.97 -11.48 4.70
CA PRO A 9 -4.81 -10.06 4.44
C PRO A 9 -4.59 -9.90 2.94
N VAL A 10 -5.54 -9.24 2.30
CA VAL A 10 -5.61 -9.10 0.85
C VAL A 10 -4.24 -8.66 0.38
N LYS A 11 -3.60 -9.49 -0.47
CA LYS A 11 -2.36 -9.18 -1.18
C LYS A 11 -2.64 -8.08 -2.21
N LEU A 12 -3.03 -6.90 -1.71
CA LEU A 12 -3.52 -5.75 -2.47
C LEU A 12 -2.43 -5.22 -3.38
N PHE A 13 -1.20 -5.23 -2.89
CA PHE A 13 -0.03 -5.10 -3.73
C PHE A 13 0.67 -6.47 -3.82
N PRO A 14 1.19 -6.82 -5.00
CA PRO A 14 2.08 -7.96 -5.14
C PRO A 14 3.37 -7.62 -4.39
N ILE A 15 3.44 -7.90 -3.08
CA ILE A 15 4.70 -7.74 -2.32
C ILE A 15 5.65 -8.93 -2.59
N TYR A 16 5.13 -9.97 -3.26
CA TYR A 16 5.90 -11.15 -3.63
C TYR A 16 6.63 -10.94 -4.96
N GLN A 17 7.95 -11.08 -4.94
CA GLN A 17 8.86 -10.98 -6.09
C GLN A 17 8.38 -11.81 -7.29
N PRO A 18 7.83 -11.18 -8.34
CA PRO A 18 7.42 -11.91 -9.53
C PRO A 18 8.66 -12.26 -10.34
N ARG A 19 9.00 -13.55 -10.43
CA ARG A 19 10.15 -14.01 -11.21
C ARG A 19 9.75 -14.21 -12.67
N CYS A 20 10.50 -13.61 -13.60
CA CYS A 20 10.34 -13.89 -15.03
C CYS A 20 11.11 -15.16 -15.42
N ILE A 21 10.42 -16.29 -15.59
CA ILE A 21 11.06 -17.60 -15.83
C ILE A 21 12.06 -17.63 -17.00
N ASN A 22 11.91 -16.76 -18.00
CA ASN A 22 12.84 -16.67 -19.12
C ASN A 22 14.13 -15.92 -18.77
N CYS A 23 14.04 -14.77 -18.11
CA CYS A 23 15.22 -14.01 -17.70
C CYS A 23 16.00 -14.70 -16.57
N TYR A 24 15.33 -15.55 -15.80
CA TYR A 24 15.94 -16.34 -14.72
C TYR A 24 16.62 -17.63 -15.19
N LYS A 25 16.37 -18.10 -16.42
CA LYS A 25 17.03 -19.30 -16.97
C LYS A 25 18.45 -19.02 -17.46
N ASP A 26 18.74 -17.78 -17.85
CA ASP A 26 20.09 -17.34 -18.20
C ASP A 26 20.84 -16.96 -16.91
N LYS A 27 21.79 -17.82 -16.52
CA LYS A 27 22.51 -17.84 -15.22
C LYS A 27 23.41 -16.61 -14.94
N GLN A 28 23.13 -15.43 -15.48
CA GLN A 28 23.79 -14.17 -15.11
C GLN A 28 22.93 -13.25 -14.23
N TYR A 29 21.63 -13.53 -14.05
CA TYR A 29 20.75 -12.78 -13.14
C TYR A 29 20.60 -13.44 -11.76
N PHE A 30 21.67 -14.04 -11.24
CA PHE A 30 21.67 -14.66 -9.91
C PHE A 30 21.43 -13.66 -8.76
N PHE A 31 21.49 -12.35 -9.04
CA PHE A 31 21.18 -11.27 -8.13
C PHE A 31 20.45 -10.12 -8.85
N ALA A 32 19.14 -10.23 -9.08
CA ALA A 32 18.19 -9.09 -9.17
C ALA A 32 16.81 -9.55 -9.68
N SER A 33 15.96 -10.06 -8.80
CA SER A 33 14.78 -9.23 -8.55
C SER A 33 15.25 -8.32 -7.44
N HIS A 34 15.47 -7.04 -7.71
CA HIS A 34 15.67 -6.15 -6.59
C HIS A 34 14.43 -6.29 -5.70
N PRO A 35 14.56 -6.79 -4.45
CA PRO A 35 13.42 -6.86 -3.56
C PRO A 35 12.81 -5.46 -3.50
N ILE A 36 11.49 -5.41 -3.30
CA ILE A 36 10.89 -4.19 -2.79
C ILE A 36 11.69 -3.82 -1.55
N LYS A 37 12.22 -2.60 -1.51
CA LYS A 37 13.08 -2.18 -0.42
C LYS A 37 12.18 -1.84 0.75
N LEU A 38 12.35 -2.56 1.86
CA LEU A 38 11.83 -2.12 3.14
C LEU A 38 12.84 -1.15 3.73
N LYS A 39 12.37 0.04 4.09
CA LYS A 39 13.18 1.06 4.75
C LYS A 39 12.53 1.37 6.08
N ASP A 40 13.28 1.13 7.14
CA ASP A 40 12.93 1.64 8.46
C ASP A 40 13.15 3.15 8.46
N ILE A 41 12.24 3.88 9.08
CA ILE A 41 12.29 5.33 9.24
C ILE A 41 12.02 5.67 10.70
N GLU A 42 12.45 6.86 11.12
CA GLU A 42 11.99 7.41 12.40
C GLU A 42 10.46 7.48 12.43
N PRO A 43 9.82 7.21 13.59
CA PRO A 43 8.37 7.26 13.72
C PRO A 43 7.80 8.57 13.20
N THR A 44 7.16 8.50 12.03
CA THR A 44 6.65 9.68 11.33
C THR A 44 5.17 9.80 11.58
N ARG A 45 4.74 10.95 12.09
CA ARG A 45 3.31 11.25 12.31
C ARG A 45 2.64 11.53 10.97
N VAL A 46 1.52 10.85 10.71
CA VAL A 46 0.74 11.00 9.48
C VAL A 46 -0.75 11.08 9.80
N ASN A 47 -1.44 12.06 9.21
CA ASN A 47 -2.90 12.15 9.32
C ASN A 47 -3.57 11.39 8.15
N ILE A 48 -4.20 10.25 8.46
CA ILE A 48 -4.82 9.36 7.48
C ILE A 48 -6.14 9.90 6.89
N GLY A 49 -6.69 10.97 7.46
CA GLY A 49 -7.86 11.65 6.92
C GLY A 49 -7.56 12.60 5.75
N VAL A 50 -6.28 12.90 5.50
CA VAL A 50 -5.86 13.84 4.45
C VAL A 50 -4.85 13.26 3.46
N ILE A 51 -4.14 12.18 3.83
CA ILE A 51 -3.26 11.44 2.92
C ILE A 51 -4.01 10.26 2.28
N PRO A 52 -3.75 9.93 1.00
CA PRO A 52 -4.28 8.71 0.40
C PRO A 52 -3.95 7.48 1.24
N THR A 53 -4.99 6.79 1.69
CA THR A 53 -4.87 5.67 2.63
C THR A 53 -5.69 4.48 2.17
N LEU A 54 -5.08 3.29 2.22
CA LEU A 54 -5.70 2.01 1.95
C LEU A 54 -5.82 1.21 3.25
N SER A 55 -7.04 0.84 3.60
CA SER A 55 -7.34 0.00 4.75
C SER A 55 -8.06 -1.29 4.32
N PRO A 56 -7.35 -2.43 4.23
CA PRO A 56 -7.91 -3.66 3.67
C PRO A 56 -9.02 -4.27 4.55
N ILE A 57 -10.27 -3.95 4.26
CA ILE A 57 -11.43 -4.48 4.97
C ILE A 57 -11.62 -5.97 4.69
N TRP A 58 -11.69 -6.77 5.74
CA TRP A 58 -11.86 -8.23 5.64
C TRP A 58 -13.20 -8.72 6.22
N ASN A 59 -14.00 -7.86 6.84
CA ASN A 59 -15.29 -8.23 7.43
C ASN A 59 -16.29 -7.07 7.41
N ALA A 60 -17.41 -7.25 6.70
CA ALA A 60 -18.40 -6.19 6.51
C ALA A 60 -19.14 -5.80 7.81
N ASP A 61 -19.47 -6.77 8.68
CA ASP A 61 -20.20 -6.47 9.92
C ASP A 61 -19.33 -5.76 10.94
N ARG A 62 -18.04 -6.11 10.99
CA ARG A 62 -17.06 -5.36 11.78
C ARG A 62 -16.92 -3.94 11.25
N LEU A 63 -16.87 -3.75 9.93
CA LEU A 63 -16.84 -2.42 9.33
C LEU A 63 -18.07 -1.61 9.74
N LYS A 64 -19.28 -2.15 9.57
CA LYS A 64 -20.53 -1.46 9.96
C LYS A 64 -20.49 -1.03 11.43
N ARG A 65 -20.19 -1.96 12.35
CA ARG A 65 -20.07 -1.65 13.77
C ARG A 65 -19.03 -0.57 14.04
N THR A 66 -17.88 -0.64 13.38
CA THR A 66 -16.82 0.33 13.56
C THR A 66 -17.20 1.71 13.04
N LEU A 67 -17.82 1.82 11.86
CA LEU A 67 -18.30 3.10 11.33
C LEU A 67 -19.43 3.71 12.17
N SER A 68 -20.26 2.89 12.82
CA SER A 68 -21.29 3.38 13.75
C SER A 68 -20.73 3.85 15.09
N ASN A 69 -19.59 3.30 15.51
CA ASN A 69 -19.02 3.56 16.84
C ASN A 69 -17.83 4.52 16.82
N ILE A 70 -17.15 4.70 15.68
CA ILE A 70 -16.01 5.59 15.51
C ILE A 70 -16.43 6.70 14.55
N THR A 71 -16.74 7.86 15.09
CA THR A 71 -17.13 9.02 14.32
C THR A 71 -16.96 10.29 15.13
N VAL A 72 -16.55 11.37 14.47
CA VAL A 72 -16.52 12.73 15.03
C VAL A 72 -17.89 13.25 15.45
N LEU A 73 -18.97 12.66 14.92
CA LEU A 73 -20.35 13.01 15.27
C LEU A 73 -20.83 12.32 16.57
N GLY A 74 -20.07 11.36 17.09
CA GLY A 74 -20.33 10.67 18.35
C GLY A 74 -19.23 10.92 19.38
N ASP A 75 -19.40 10.36 20.58
CA ASP A 75 -18.47 10.57 21.71
C ASP A 75 -17.15 9.77 21.59
N ASN A 76 -16.93 9.08 20.48
CA ASN A 76 -15.80 8.18 20.30
C ASN A 76 -15.12 8.41 18.95
N SER A 77 -14.13 9.30 18.96
CA SER A 77 -13.26 9.56 17.81
C SER A 77 -12.25 8.42 17.61
N PHE A 78 -11.68 8.34 16.41
CA PHE A 78 -10.56 7.47 16.13
C PHE A 78 -9.38 7.80 17.05
N LYS A 79 -8.70 6.75 17.54
CA LYS A 79 -7.50 6.86 18.37
C LYS A 79 -6.48 5.85 17.89
N PHE A 80 -5.26 6.33 17.65
CA PHE A 80 -4.15 5.45 17.36
C PHE A 80 -3.84 4.52 18.54
N GLN A 81 -3.41 3.30 18.21
CA GLN A 81 -3.17 2.22 19.16
C GLN A 81 -1.94 1.48 18.63
N PRO A 82 -0.73 1.77 19.14
CA PRO A 82 0.52 1.29 18.55
C PRO A 82 0.59 -0.24 18.36
N LEU A 83 0.00 -1.00 19.29
CA LEU A 83 -0.01 -2.46 19.23
C LEU A 83 -1.06 -3.05 18.26
N ASN A 84 -1.98 -2.23 17.77
CA ASN A 84 -3.10 -2.68 16.92
C ASN A 84 -3.05 -2.07 15.51
N HIS A 85 -2.60 -0.82 15.39
CA HIS A 85 -2.54 -0.10 14.12
C HIS A 85 -1.12 -0.20 13.58
N MET A 86 -0.95 -1.03 12.54
CA MET A 86 0.31 -1.16 11.81
C MET A 86 0.09 -0.70 10.38
N ALA A 87 0.85 0.29 9.94
CA ALA A 87 0.78 0.81 8.58
C ALA A 87 2.18 1.00 8.01
N LYS A 88 2.24 1.11 6.68
CA LYS A 88 3.46 1.34 5.91
C LYS A 88 3.17 2.37 4.83
N ILE A 89 4.17 3.16 4.42
CA ILE A 89 4.03 4.05 3.26
C ILE A 89 4.48 3.29 2.01
N LEU A 90 3.70 3.37 0.94
CA LEU A 90 4.04 2.85 -0.36
C LEU A 90 4.68 3.96 -1.20
N SER A 91 5.98 3.86 -1.43
CA SER A 91 6.75 4.84 -2.21
C SER A 91 6.84 4.44 -3.68
N PRO A 92 6.75 5.38 -4.65
CA PRO A 92 6.83 6.84 -4.53
C PRO A 92 5.47 7.57 -4.60
N PHE A 93 4.36 6.86 -4.48
CA PHE A 93 3.03 7.47 -4.59
C PHE A 93 2.43 7.87 -3.23
N ASP A 94 3.21 7.74 -2.16
CA ASP A 94 2.92 8.09 -0.77
C ASP A 94 1.52 7.70 -0.29
N ILE A 95 1.11 6.47 -0.62
CA ILE A 95 -0.12 5.88 -0.10
C ILE A 95 0.21 5.17 1.22
N VAL A 96 -0.57 5.44 2.26
CA VAL A 96 -0.53 4.67 3.51
C VAL A 96 -1.28 3.35 3.29
N LEU A 97 -0.65 2.22 3.62
CA LEU A 97 -1.27 0.90 3.59
C LEU A 97 -1.28 0.30 5.00
N PHE A 98 -2.47 0.01 5.50
CA PHE A 98 -2.63 -0.72 6.77
C PHE A 98 -2.41 -2.22 6.60
N GLY A 99 -1.60 -2.79 7.49
CA GLY A 99 -1.43 -4.23 7.68
C GLY A 99 -2.19 -4.78 8.90
N ASN A 100 -2.55 -3.92 9.87
CA ASN A 100 -3.40 -4.27 11.01
C ASN A 100 -4.30 -3.09 11.43
N GLY A 101 -5.37 -3.37 12.17
CA GLY A 101 -6.33 -2.35 12.59
C GLY A 101 -7.25 -1.85 11.45
N ASN A 102 -7.37 -2.61 10.37
CA ASN A 102 -7.98 -2.19 9.11
C ASN A 102 -9.40 -1.60 9.26
N HIS A 103 -10.22 -2.14 10.16
CA HIS A 103 -11.59 -1.64 10.35
C HIS A 103 -11.64 -0.28 11.04
N SER A 104 -10.89 -0.11 12.13
CA SER A 104 -10.83 1.15 12.89
C SER A 104 -10.13 2.23 12.09
N SER A 105 -9.05 1.89 11.40
CA SER A 105 -8.36 2.81 10.50
C SER A 105 -9.24 3.28 9.34
N CYS A 106 -10.07 2.38 8.77
CA CYS A 106 -11.02 2.79 7.73
C CYS A 106 -12.04 3.82 8.22
N ALA A 107 -12.51 3.71 9.47
CA ALA A 107 -13.35 4.76 10.06
C ALA A 107 -12.54 6.05 10.28
N GLY A 108 -11.29 5.92 10.74
CA GLY A 108 -10.37 7.05 10.92
C GLY A 108 -10.09 7.85 9.65
N ILE A 109 -10.09 7.23 8.45
CA ILE A 109 -9.96 7.96 7.17
C ILE A 109 -11.04 9.05 7.02
N PHE A 110 -12.22 8.87 7.61
CA PHE A 110 -13.31 9.85 7.54
C PHE A 110 -13.26 10.90 8.66
N GLU A 111 -12.25 10.85 9.55
CA GLU A 111 -12.09 11.80 10.63
C GLU A 111 -11.01 12.86 10.35
N PRO A 112 -11.24 14.13 10.72
CA PRO A 112 -10.30 15.22 10.44
C PRO A 112 -8.99 15.13 11.23
N LYS A 113 -8.98 14.40 12.37
CA LYS A 113 -7.84 14.27 13.29
C LYS A 113 -7.49 12.81 13.53
N ALA A 114 -7.21 12.07 12.46
CA ALA A 114 -6.80 10.67 12.53
C ALA A 114 -5.28 10.54 12.35
N ASP A 115 -4.53 10.95 13.37
CA ASP A 115 -3.08 10.80 13.37
C ASP A 115 -2.65 9.37 13.71
N ILE A 116 -1.66 8.86 13.00
CA ILE A 116 -0.95 7.60 13.29
C ILE A 116 0.56 7.83 13.22
N PHE A 117 1.34 6.87 13.71
CA PHE A 117 2.79 6.83 13.50
C PHE A 117 3.16 5.68 12.58
N ILE A 118 4.04 5.96 11.61
CA ILE A 118 4.54 5.00 10.63
C ILE A 118 6.06 4.94 10.72
N GLU A 119 6.60 3.72 10.73
CA GLU A 119 8.03 3.45 10.92
C GLU A 119 8.64 2.71 9.72
N GLU A 120 7.84 2.37 8.71
CA GLU A 120 8.28 1.56 7.57
C GLU A 120 7.79 2.09 6.23
N ILE A 121 8.68 2.09 5.23
CA ILE A 121 8.38 2.39 3.82
C ILE A 121 8.60 1.13 2.97
N ILE A 122 7.63 0.84 2.11
CA ILE A 122 7.70 -0.11 1.00
C ILE A 122 8.08 0.66 -0.28
N ASP A 123 9.31 0.52 -0.73
CA ASP A 123 9.84 1.23 -1.90
C ASP A 123 9.86 0.34 -3.15
N PHE A 124 9.01 0.69 -4.11
CA PHE A 124 8.83 0.00 -5.39
C PHE A 124 9.79 0.47 -6.50
N SER A 125 10.67 1.45 -6.25
CA SER A 125 11.58 2.03 -7.27
C SER A 125 12.31 0.96 -8.08
N SER A 126 12.77 -0.08 -7.40
CA SER A 126 13.53 -1.15 -8.01
C SER A 126 12.71 -2.04 -8.95
N TRP A 127 11.40 -2.11 -8.76
CA TRP A 127 10.49 -2.85 -9.63
C TRP A 127 10.13 -2.07 -10.88
N TYR A 128 10.08 -0.75 -10.79
CA TYR A 128 9.73 0.12 -11.91
C TYR A 128 10.72 0.09 -13.08
N GLU A 129 11.95 -0.34 -12.83
CA GLU A 129 12.96 -0.57 -13.87
C GLU A 129 12.71 -1.84 -14.68
N GLU A 130 11.88 -2.75 -14.18
CA GLU A 130 11.75 -4.11 -14.72
C GLU A 130 10.32 -4.52 -14.99
N ILE A 131 9.34 -3.92 -14.32
CA ILE A 131 7.94 -4.35 -14.33
C ILE A 131 7.07 -3.17 -14.73
N TYR A 132 6.09 -3.45 -15.58
CA TYR A 132 5.03 -2.51 -15.95
C TYR A 132 3.68 -3.23 -16.06
N PHE A 133 2.59 -2.49 -15.91
CA PHE A 133 1.24 -2.96 -16.17
C PHE A 133 0.79 -2.53 -17.57
N ASP A 134 0.33 -3.47 -18.39
CA ASP A 134 -0.07 -3.22 -19.79
C ASP A 134 -1.56 -2.84 -19.96
N GLY A 135 -2.26 -2.58 -18.86
CA GLY A 135 -3.72 -2.38 -18.83
C GLY A 135 -4.51 -3.66 -18.54
N THR A 136 -3.88 -4.84 -18.61
CA THR A 136 -4.52 -6.13 -18.34
C THR A 136 -3.76 -6.97 -17.31
N CYS A 137 -2.43 -7.01 -17.40
CA CYS A 137 -1.57 -7.81 -16.53
C CYS A 137 -0.22 -7.13 -16.29
N PHE A 138 0.46 -7.52 -15.22
CA PHE A 138 1.84 -7.12 -15.00
C PHE A 138 2.77 -7.91 -15.91
N ARG A 139 3.74 -7.21 -16.48
CA ARG A 139 4.75 -7.75 -17.38
C ARG A 139 6.13 -7.35 -16.94
N HIS A 140 7.10 -8.21 -17.22
CA HIS A 140 8.50 -7.84 -17.20
C HIS A 140 8.85 -7.00 -18.45
N LYS A 141 9.89 -6.17 -18.38
CA LYS A 141 10.38 -5.32 -19.49
C LYS A 141 10.73 -6.09 -20.76
N CYS A 142 11.01 -7.40 -20.64
CA CYS A 142 11.18 -8.29 -21.80
C CYS A 142 9.86 -8.69 -22.50
N GLY A 143 8.72 -8.14 -22.08
CA GLY A 143 7.39 -8.38 -22.65
C GLY A 143 6.65 -9.59 -22.09
N LYS A 144 7.26 -10.36 -21.19
CA LYS A 144 6.63 -11.56 -20.62
C LYS A 144 5.65 -11.22 -19.50
N LYS A 145 4.48 -11.88 -19.56
CA LYS A 145 3.45 -11.81 -18.52
C LYS A 145 3.97 -12.41 -17.21
N LEU A 146 3.71 -11.72 -16.12
CA LEU A 146 4.01 -12.14 -14.76
C LEU A 146 2.73 -12.63 -14.07
N PHE A 147 1.77 -11.74 -13.80
CA PHE A 147 0.52 -12.07 -13.11
C PHE A 147 -0.58 -11.04 -13.41
N TYR A 148 -1.83 -11.40 -13.10
CA TYR A 148 -2.97 -10.48 -13.17
C TYR A 148 -3.19 -9.82 -11.80
N PRO A 149 -3.50 -8.51 -11.76
CA PRO A 149 -3.94 -7.89 -10.52
C PRO A 149 -5.30 -8.49 -10.09
N ILE A 150 -5.58 -8.45 -8.78
CA ILE A 150 -6.92 -8.77 -8.26
C ILE A 150 -7.95 -7.76 -8.79
N HIS A 151 -7.53 -6.50 -8.99
CA HIS A 151 -8.34 -5.44 -9.56
C HIS A 151 -7.47 -4.52 -10.43
N ASN A 152 -7.92 -4.14 -11.63
CA ASN A 152 -7.14 -3.33 -12.57
C ASN A 152 -6.63 -2.02 -11.97
N ASN A 153 -7.39 -1.39 -11.06
CA ASN A 153 -6.95 -0.21 -10.30
C ASN A 153 -5.60 -0.38 -9.61
N ILE A 154 -5.23 -1.59 -9.15
CA ILE A 154 -3.91 -1.85 -8.56
C ILE A 154 -2.81 -1.67 -9.61
N GLY A 155 -3.02 -2.20 -10.82
CA GLY A 155 -2.10 -2.03 -11.94
C GLY A 155 -2.00 -0.56 -12.39
N ILE A 156 -3.13 0.16 -12.37
CA ILE A 156 -3.16 1.60 -12.68
C ILE A 156 -2.37 2.40 -11.64
N ILE A 157 -2.58 2.17 -10.34
CA ILE A 157 -1.84 2.84 -9.26
C ILE A 157 -0.34 2.53 -9.37
N PHE A 158 0.03 1.29 -9.70
CA PHE A 158 1.42 0.92 -9.93
C PHE A 158 2.06 1.71 -11.09
N GLU A 159 1.36 1.85 -12.22
CA GLU A 159 1.88 2.65 -13.35
C GLU A 159 1.96 4.14 -13.03
N ILE A 160 1.00 4.68 -12.27
CA ILE A 160 1.10 6.05 -11.75
C ILE A 160 2.38 6.19 -10.92
N GLY A 161 2.64 5.27 -10.00
CA GLY A 161 3.89 5.20 -9.23
C GLY A 161 5.14 5.13 -10.11
N ARG A 162 5.12 4.28 -11.15
CA ARG A 162 6.22 4.13 -12.11
C ARG A 162 6.51 5.43 -12.85
N LEU A 163 5.47 6.16 -13.26
CA LEU A 163 5.59 7.45 -13.95
C LEU A 163 6.08 8.54 -13.00
N ILE A 164 5.59 8.59 -11.76
CA ILE A 164 6.07 9.50 -10.72
C ILE A 164 7.58 9.35 -10.52
N GLY A 165 8.04 8.11 -10.30
CA GLY A 165 9.47 7.82 -10.15
C GLY A 165 10.28 8.15 -11.41
N LYS A 166 9.77 7.78 -12.59
CA LYS A 166 10.44 8.05 -13.89
C LYS A 166 10.65 9.54 -14.16
N TYR A 167 9.67 10.37 -13.81
CA TYR A 167 9.70 11.82 -14.07
C TYR A 167 10.09 12.64 -12.84
N ASN A 168 10.48 11.99 -11.74
CA ASN A 168 10.85 12.63 -10.47
C ASN A 168 9.78 13.63 -9.98
N ILE A 169 8.51 13.22 -10.07
CA ILE A 169 7.37 14.03 -9.61
C ILE A 169 7.31 13.93 -8.09
N ASN A 170 7.19 15.07 -7.41
CA ASN A 170 6.89 15.09 -5.98
C ASN A 170 5.38 15.35 -5.80
N LEU A 171 4.63 14.35 -5.33
CA LEU A 171 3.19 14.47 -5.13
C LEU A 171 2.83 15.13 -3.79
N PHE A 172 3.64 14.94 -2.75
CA PHE A 172 3.31 15.38 -1.40
C PHE A 172 4.48 16.16 -0.79
N ASN A 173 4.44 17.48 -0.95
CA ASN A 173 5.32 18.41 -0.22
C ASN A 173 4.94 18.58 1.27
N TYR A 174 3.97 17.81 1.80
CA TYR A 174 3.21 18.17 3.00
C TYR A 174 3.29 17.20 4.19
N VAL A 175 4.03 16.08 4.13
CA VAL A 175 3.98 15.06 5.19
C VAL A 175 5.13 15.17 6.21
N ILE A 176 5.99 16.19 6.10
CA ILE A 176 6.96 16.50 7.15
C ILE A 176 6.88 18.00 7.45
N SER A 177 5.76 18.46 8.02
CA SER A 177 5.87 19.59 8.94
C SER A 177 6.52 19.03 10.20
N ASN A 178 7.79 19.38 10.43
CA ASN A 178 8.26 19.49 11.78
C ASN A 178 7.38 20.58 12.41
N ASP A 179 6.40 20.17 13.20
CA ASP A 179 5.63 21.12 13.99
C ASP A 179 6.63 21.76 14.98
N ASP A 180 6.86 23.07 14.79
CA ASP A 180 7.40 23.98 15.81
C ASP A 180 6.48 24.04 17.05
#